data_AF-A0A8J8J0Q1-F1
#
_entry.id   AF-A0A8J8J0Q1-F1
#
_cell.length_a   1.000
_cell.length_b   1.000
_cell.length_c   1.000
_cell.angle_alpha   90.00
_cell.angle_beta   90.00
_cell.angle_gamma   90.00
#
_symmetry.space_group_name_H-M   'P 1'
#
loop_
_entity.id
_entity.type
_entity.pdbx_description
1 polymer ?
#
loop_
_entity_poly.entity_id
_entity_poly.type
_entity_poly.pdbx_seq_one_letter_code
_entity_poly.pdbx_strand_id
1 'polypeptide(L)'
;MSKQVTSRTTINEAIYVTFRRLAREKGVTNIYDAKTFAKSQEGRLVLKRAYSLVLELVNLSGIGIIEEEDDIETIMTVSKKFGLLPNDAIIVATCLKHGITEIATFDRDFEGIQFLKVVGG
;
A
#
# COMPACT_ATOMS: atom_id res chain seq x y z
N MET A 1 -9.42 10.32 -20.13
CA MET A 1 -8.94 10.47 -18.74
C MET A 1 -8.09 9.27 -18.42
N SER A 2 -6.87 9.45 -17.90
CA SER A 2 -6.10 8.34 -17.37
C SER A 2 -6.82 7.77 -16.15
N LYS A 3 -6.99 6.44 -16.10
CA LYS A 3 -7.62 5.78 -14.97
C LYS A 3 -6.59 5.65 -13.85
N GLN A 4 -6.86 6.22 -12.69
CA GLN A 4 -6.03 6.04 -11.50
C GLN A 4 -6.24 4.64 -10.92
N VAL A 5 -5.15 4.03 -10.45
CA VAL A 5 -5.15 2.67 -9.90
C VAL A 5 -4.30 2.59 -8.63
N THR A 6 -4.59 1.60 -7.80
CA THR A 6 -3.83 1.24 -6.60
C THR A 6 -3.72 -0.28 -6.49
N SER A 7 -2.81 -0.77 -5.65
CA SER A 7 -2.65 -2.19 -5.35
C SER A 7 -3.34 -2.58 -4.04
N ARG A 8 -3.47 -3.90 -3.79
CA ARG A 8 -3.98 -4.44 -2.53
C ARG A 8 -3.01 -4.19 -1.38
N THR A 9 -1.71 -4.21 -1.65
CA THR A 9 -0.63 -3.92 -0.69
C THR A 9 -0.78 -2.51 -0.15
N THR A 10 -0.92 -1.51 -1.02
CA THR A 10 -1.12 -0.10 -0.61
C THR A 10 -2.41 0.07 0.20
N ILE A 11 -3.50 -0.62 -0.16
CA ILE A 11 -4.76 -0.59 0.61
C ILE A 11 -4.55 -1.17 2.02
N ASN A 12 -3.87 -2.32 2.13
CA ASN A 12 -3.59 -2.96 3.42
C ASN A 12 -2.72 -2.07 4.31
N GLU A 13 -1.71 -1.40 3.75
CA GLU A 13 -0.86 -0.45 4.47
C GLU A 13 -1.66 0.77 4.94
N ALA A 14 -2.49 1.35 4.07
CA ALA A 14 -3.37 2.47 4.44
C ALA A 14 -4.34 2.10 5.56
N ILE A 15 -4.91 0.88 5.53
CA ILE A 15 -5.77 0.36 6.60
C ILE A 15 -4.97 0.22 7.90
N TYR A 16 -3.76 -0.34 7.84
CA TYR A 16 -2.90 -0.50 9.01
C TYR A 16 -2.54 0.86 9.64
N VAL A 17 -2.13 1.84 8.83
CA VAL A 17 -1.80 3.20 9.30
C VAL A 17 -3.03 3.87 9.90
N THR A 18 -4.20 3.76 9.25
CA THR A 18 -5.47 4.30 9.76
C THR A 18 -5.85 3.66 11.09
N PHE A 19 -5.75 2.33 11.20
CA PHE A 19 -5.99 1.61 12.45
C PHE A 19 -5.04 2.09 13.55
N ARG A 20 -3.74 2.23 13.27
CA ARG A 20 -2.75 2.72 14.23
C ARG A 20 -3.05 4.14 14.68
N ARG A 21 -3.52 5.02 13.79
CA ARG A 21 -3.94 6.38 14.14
C ARG A 21 -5.13 6.36 15.09
N LEU A 22 -6.19 5.62 14.76
CA LEU A 22 -7.38 5.51 15.61
C LEU A 22 -7.09 4.83 16.95
N ALA A 23 -6.20 3.83 16.99
CA ALA A 23 -5.78 3.18 18.22
C ALA A 23 -5.00 4.14 19.15
N ARG A 24 -4.20 5.05 18.58
CA ARG A 24 -3.52 6.10 19.36
C ARG A 24 -4.49 7.05 20.06
N GLU A 25 -5.64 7.37 19.44
CA GLU A 25 -6.71 8.16 20.07
C GLU A 25 -7.32 7.45 21.28
N LYS A 26 -7.13 6.13 21.39
CA LYS A 26 -7.51 5.28 22.53
C LYS A 26 -6.37 5.02 23.52
N GLY A 27 -5.22 5.70 23.36
CA GLY A 27 -4.05 5.55 24.22
C GLY A 27 -3.08 4.43 23.81
N VAL A 28 -3.32 3.73 22.70
CA VAL A 28 -2.47 2.62 22.23
C VAL A 28 -1.40 3.13 21.27
N THR A 29 -0.17 3.32 21.77
CA THR A 29 0.89 4.04 21.04
C THR A 29 1.94 3.13 20.40
N ASN A 30 2.36 2.04 21.05
CA ASN A 30 3.38 1.13 20.51
C ASN A 30 2.78 -0.01 19.67
N ILE A 31 3.60 -0.64 18.82
CA ILE A 31 3.16 -1.66 17.85
C ILE A 31 2.67 -2.94 18.54
N TYR A 32 3.31 -3.32 19.65
CA TYR A 32 2.98 -4.56 20.35
C TYR A 32 1.58 -4.48 20.95
N ASP A 33 1.27 -3.37 21.63
CA ASP A 33 -0.03 -3.13 22.24
C ASP A 33 -1.12 -2.99 21.20
N ALA A 34 -0.83 -2.47 19.99
CA ALA A 34 -1.83 -2.44 18.93
C ALA A 34 -2.23 -3.83 18.44
N LYS A 35 -1.31 -4.81 18.41
CA LYS A 35 -1.65 -6.19 18.08
C LYS A 35 -2.53 -6.81 19.16
N THR A 36 -2.27 -6.52 20.43
CA THR A 36 -3.11 -6.97 21.56
C THR A 36 -4.48 -6.28 21.53
N PHE A 37 -4.50 -4.96 21.33
CA PHE A 37 -5.70 -4.16 21.24
C PHE A 37 -6.62 -4.64 20.11
N ALA A 38 -6.08 -4.95 18.93
CA ALA A 38 -6.85 -5.47 17.80
C ALA A 38 -7.65 -6.75 18.12
N LYS A 39 -7.25 -7.52 19.14
CA LYS A 39 -7.95 -8.73 19.59
C LYS A 39 -9.12 -8.44 20.54
N SER A 40 -9.12 -7.28 21.20
CA SER A 40 -10.21 -6.82 22.07
C SER A 40 -11.48 -6.48 21.28
N GLN A 41 -12.64 -6.43 21.95
CA GLN A 41 -13.89 -6.01 21.31
C GLN A 41 -13.79 -4.58 20.74
N GLU A 42 -13.25 -3.64 21.53
CA GLU A 42 -13.06 -2.26 21.08
C GLU A 42 -12.10 -2.18 19.88
N GLY A 43 -10.97 -2.88 19.94
CA GLY A 43 -10.01 -2.88 18.84
C GLY A 43 -10.54 -3.51 17.55
N ARG A 44 -11.42 -4.51 17.63
CA ARG A 44 -12.12 -5.04 16.44
C ARG A 44 -13.06 -4.01 15.81
N LEU A 45 -13.72 -3.18 16.62
CA LEU A 45 -14.55 -2.07 16.12
C LEU A 45 -13.68 -0.99 15.46
N VAL A 46 -12.54 -0.66 16.06
CA VAL A 46 -11.57 0.28 15.48
C VAL A 46 -10.98 -0.25 14.18
N LEU A 47 -10.64 -1.55 14.12
CA LEU A 47 -10.17 -2.20 12.90
C LEU A 47 -11.24 -2.16 11.81
N LYS A 48 -12.47 -2.56 12.12
CA LYS A 48 -13.61 -2.46 11.19
C LYS A 48 -13.77 -1.03 10.65
N ARG A 49 -13.67 -0.02 11.52
CA ARG A 49 -13.73 1.39 11.11
C ARG A 49 -12.59 1.78 10.17
N ALA A 50 -11.36 1.31 10.42
CA ALA A 50 -10.22 1.58 9.54
C ALA A 50 -10.43 0.98 8.13
N TYR A 51 -10.94 -0.26 8.05
CA TYR A 51 -11.31 -0.87 6.77
C TYR A 51 -12.37 -0.05 6.04
N SER A 52 -13.46 0.31 6.71
CA SER A 52 -14.54 1.11 6.10
C SER A 52 -14.03 2.44 5.55
N LEU A 53 -13.27 3.20 6.33
CA LEU A 53 -12.77 4.52 5.91
C LEU A 53 -11.89 4.43 4.65
N VAL A 54 -10.96 3.48 4.59
CA VAL A 54 -10.05 3.35 3.44
C VAL A 54 -10.78 2.84 2.21
N LEU A 55 -11.61 1.81 2.35
CA LEU A 55 -12.35 1.25 1.22
C LEU A 55 -13.38 2.25 0.65
N GLU A 56 -14.06 3.00 1.51
CA GLU A 56 -14.96 4.09 1.10
C GLU A 56 -14.19 5.18 0.35
N LEU A 57 -13.02 5.60 0.84
CA LEU A 57 -12.18 6.59 0.16
C LEU A 57 -11.77 6.13 -1.24
N VAL A 58 -11.28 4.89 -1.39
CA VAL A 58 -10.88 4.32 -2.68
C VAL A 58 -12.06 4.28 -3.64
N ASN A 59 -13.23 3.83 -3.16
CA ASN A 59 -14.45 3.74 -3.94
C ASN A 59 -14.97 5.12 -4.39
N LEU A 60 -15.04 6.09 -3.48
CA LEU A 60 -15.50 7.45 -3.78
C LEU A 60 -14.54 8.19 -4.72
N SER A 61 -13.25 7.88 -4.67
CA SER A 61 -12.24 8.46 -5.56
C SER A 61 -12.25 7.86 -6.97
N GLY A 62 -13.01 6.78 -7.21
CA GLY A 62 -13.03 6.08 -8.49
C GLY A 62 -11.70 5.39 -8.84
N ILE A 63 -10.85 5.12 -7.84
CA ILE A 63 -9.55 4.49 -8.02
C ILE A 63 -9.77 2.98 -8.25
N GLY A 64 -9.21 2.45 -9.34
CA GLY A 64 -9.27 1.01 -9.62
C GLY A 64 -8.28 0.22 -8.75
N ILE A 65 -8.66 -1.00 -8.38
CA ILE A 65 -7.73 -1.95 -7.75
C ILE A 65 -7.24 -2.90 -8.83
N ILE A 66 -5.92 -3.00 -8.99
CA ILE A 66 -5.30 -3.92 -9.95
C ILE A 66 -4.71 -5.14 -9.25
N GLU A 67 -4.59 -6.22 -10.01
CA GLU A 67 -3.88 -7.42 -9.57
C GLU A 67 -2.38 -7.15 -9.54
N GLU A 68 -1.72 -7.54 -8.46
CA GLU A 68 -0.27 -7.42 -8.30
C GLU A 68 0.47 -8.45 -9.14
N GLU A 69 1.77 -8.24 -9.34
CA GLU A 69 2.68 -9.31 -9.74
C GLU A 69 2.89 -10.27 -8.57
N ASP A 70 2.76 -11.57 -8.82
CA ASP A 70 2.90 -12.64 -7.84
C ASP A 70 3.90 -13.73 -8.24
N ASP A 71 4.44 -13.66 -9.47
CA ASP A 71 5.53 -14.52 -9.91
C ASP A 71 6.84 -14.17 -9.19
N ILE A 72 7.33 -15.11 -8.37
CA ILE A 72 8.51 -14.92 -7.54
C ILE A 72 9.78 -14.70 -8.38
N GLU A 73 9.90 -15.34 -9.55
CA GLU A 73 11.07 -15.17 -10.42
C GLU A 73 11.11 -13.75 -11.01
N THR A 74 9.96 -13.24 -11.43
CA THR A 74 9.79 -11.86 -11.91
C THR A 74 10.10 -10.85 -10.80
N ILE A 75 9.53 -11.03 -9.61
CA ILE A 75 9.79 -10.15 -8.45
C ILE A 75 11.28 -10.17 -8.08
N MET A 76 11.90 -11.34 -8.02
CA MET A 76 13.34 -11.48 -7.75
C MET A 76 14.17 -10.77 -8.82
N THR A 77 13.81 -10.90 -10.09
CA THR A 77 14.52 -10.25 -11.21
C THR A 77 14.45 -8.73 -11.09
N VAL A 78 13.27 -8.18 -10.82
CA VAL A 78 13.05 -6.74 -10.60
C VAL A 78 13.81 -6.25 -9.36
N SER A 79 13.72 -6.99 -8.24
CA SER A 79 14.46 -6.70 -7.01
C SER A 79 15.96 -6.58 -7.26
N LYS A 80 16.56 -7.57 -7.92
CA LYS A 80 18.01 -7.57 -8.22
C LYS A 80 18.40 -6.47 -9.22
N LYS A 81 17.52 -6.18 -10.19
CA LYS A 81 17.78 -5.17 -11.22
C LYS A 81 17.82 -3.76 -10.65
N PHE A 82 16.93 -3.45 -9.71
CA PHE A 82 16.76 -2.08 -9.18
C PHE A 82 17.22 -1.93 -7.73
N GLY A 83 17.72 -2.99 -7.08
CA GLY A 83 18.19 -2.95 -5.70
C GLY A 83 17.07 -2.81 -4.67
N LEU A 84 15.87 -3.30 -4.99
CA LEU A 84 14.65 -3.12 -4.20
C LEU A 84 14.40 -4.27 -3.23
N LEU A 85 13.82 -3.97 -2.07
CA LEU A 85 13.26 -5.00 -1.19
C LEU A 85 12.03 -5.66 -1.83
N PRO A 86 11.62 -6.86 -1.38
CA PRO A 86 10.56 -7.62 -2.04
C PRO A 86 9.24 -6.86 -2.23
N ASN A 87 8.82 -6.05 -1.26
CA ASN A 87 7.58 -5.28 -1.37
C ASN A 87 7.67 -4.21 -2.47
N ASP A 88 8.77 -3.47 -2.53
CA ASP A 88 8.97 -2.42 -3.55
C ASP A 88 9.17 -3.04 -4.93
N ALA A 89 9.82 -4.21 -4.99
CA ALA A 89 9.94 -4.99 -6.22
C ALA A 89 8.59 -5.46 -6.75
N ILE A 90 7.65 -5.87 -5.88
CA ILE A 90 6.26 -6.19 -6.28
C ILE A 90 5.59 -4.97 -6.92
N ILE A 91 5.76 -3.78 -6.33
CA ILE A 91 5.17 -2.54 -6.88
C ILE A 91 5.70 -2.28 -8.29
N VAL A 92 7.02 -2.31 -8.48
CA VAL A 92 7.67 -2.06 -9.79
C VAL A 92 7.32 -3.13 -10.82
N ALA A 93 7.30 -4.40 -10.41
CA ALA A 93 6.90 -5.51 -11.26
C ALA A 93 5.42 -5.41 -11.67
N THR A 94 4.55 -4.99 -10.75
CA THR A 94 3.14 -4.71 -11.03
C THR A 94 3.00 -3.57 -12.03
N CYS A 95 3.79 -2.50 -11.89
CA CYS A 95 3.81 -1.42 -12.89
C CYS A 95 4.21 -1.93 -14.27
N LEU A 96 5.21 -2.80 -14.37
CA LEU A 96 5.60 -3.44 -15.64
C LEU A 96 4.49 -4.31 -16.23
N LYS A 97 3.88 -5.18 -15.41
CA LYS A 97 2.77 -6.09 -15.81
C LYS A 97 1.60 -5.32 -16.44
N HIS A 98 1.29 -4.14 -15.92
CA HIS A 98 0.16 -3.31 -16.38
C HIS A 98 0.55 -2.15 -17.30
N GLY A 99 1.82 -2.01 -17.67
CA GLY A 99 2.30 -0.92 -18.53
C GLY A 99 2.17 0.48 -17.90
N ILE A 100 2.27 0.57 -16.56
CA ILE A 100 2.21 1.81 -15.79
C ILE A 100 3.59 2.48 -15.81
N THR A 101 3.63 3.73 -16.25
CA THR A 101 4.86 4.53 -16.39
C THR A 101 4.91 5.73 -15.44
N GLU A 102 3.85 5.98 -14.67
CA GLU A 102 3.78 7.04 -13.67
C GLU A 102 3.31 6.47 -12.32
N ILE A 103 3.98 6.83 -11.23
CA ILE A 103 3.66 6.42 -9.87
C ILE A 103 3.57 7.62 -8.94
N ALA A 104 2.50 7.70 -8.14
CA ALA A 104 2.38 8.67 -7.06
C ALA A 104 2.81 8.01 -5.74
N THR A 105 3.91 8.48 -5.16
CA THR A 105 4.50 7.90 -3.96
C THR A 105 5.33 8.95 -3.20
N PHE A 106 5.38 8.81 -1.88
CA PHE A 106 6.30 9.57 -1.02
C PHE A 106 7.64 8.86 -0.81
N ASP A 107 7.76 7.64 -1.34
CA ASP A 107 8.96 6.83 -1.24
C ASP A 107 9.95 7.17 -2.36
N ARG A 108 11.18 7.52 -1.96
CA ARG A 108 12.24 7.92 -2.89
C ARG A 108 12.94 6.72 -3.51
N ASP A 109 12.69 5.49 -3.03
CA ASP A 109 13.31 4.28 -3.57
C ASP A 109 12.89 4.00 -5.04
N PHE A 110 11.82 4.64 -5.51
CA PHE A 110 11.39 4.60 -6.91
C PHE A 110 12.04 5.69 -7.80
N GLU A 111 12.76 6.65 -7.21
CA GLU A 111 13.53 7.64 -7.94
C GLU A 111 14.71 6.95 -8.67
N GLY A 112 14.79 7.10 -9.99
CA GLY A 112 15.88 6.51 -10.80
C GLY A 112 15.50 5.22 -11.54
N ILE A 113 14.29 4.71 -11.36
CA ILE A 113 13.77 3.61 -12.19
C ILE A 113 13.43 4.16 -13.58
N GLN A 114 14.25 3.83 -14.58
CA GLN A 114 14.25 4.49 -15.89
C GLN A 114 12.89 4.55 -16.62
N PHE A 115 12.01 3.57 -16.44
CA PHE A 115 10.71 3.52 -17.11
C PHE A 115 9.56 4.09 -16.27
N LEU A 116 9.81 4.40 -14.99
CA LEU A 116 8.80 4.75 -14.01
C LEU A 116 9.06 6.16 -13.48
N LYS A 117 8.17 7.09 -13.84
CA LYS A 117 8.23 8.48 -13.43
C LYS A 117 7.46 8.67 -12.13
N VAL A 118 8.12 9.23 -11.12
CA VAL A 118 7.43 9.65 -9.89
C VAL A 118 6.64 10.94 -10.16
N VAL A 119 5.36 10.97 -9.80
CA VAL A 119 4.45 12.11 -9.98
C VAL A 119 3.81 12.50 -8.65
N GLY A 120 3.82 13.79 -8.31
CA GLY A 120 3.22 14.29 -7.06
C GLY A 120 3.98 13.82 -5.83
N GLY A 121 5.08 14.51 -5.52
CA GLY A 121 5.82 14.44 -4.26
C GLY A 121 5.71 15.76 -3.51
#